data_AF-A0A2N8TTS8-F1
#
_entry.id   AF-A0A2N8TTS8-F1
#
_cell.length_a   1.000
_cell.length_b   1.000
_cell.length_c   1.000
_cell.angle_alpha   90.00
_cell.angle_beta   90.00
_cell.angle_gamma   90.00
#
_symmetry.space_group_name_H-M   'P 1'
#
loop_
_entity.id
_entity.type
_entity.pdbx_description
1 polymer ?
#
loop_
_entity_poly.entity_id
_entity_poly.type
_entity_poly.pdbx_seq_one_letter_code
_entity_poly.pdbx_strand_id
1 'polypeptide(L)'
;MSSGWRYIAMRTVSGDFLDWDVPFVADSPPRRELNGPGMMQGKITPEYMRLMAKPDGLPIISEWATSLFAEFEGRIRWGGLVTSVAFEGQAMKVTCAGYTAYPNGMPYLGSVIRSGAKIKQKWAYDGKDKNHDGYIDHTSPKRKMPKRPKDKISGRWDSYDVVRHIWAHLQDYKMGKLSVTLDRHDSGHKLGAANGEDPWELLWWDNPDCGQVITSVMDLAKGDYLERHYWDGSKEKILHHIDLGTRRLGKARSDLRFAQGENVIEIATPNYQGEYFANNVYVLGKGSGQKTARVRVVVDDKRLRRAKIITRKSTANARTLTEYGKKERAKHAEQLTIPSVAIRHHPNAPLGSWALGDRILLQVDVPWVGELAIWHRVVSEEIDPAAGTAVLNLTRSDFYG
;
A
#
# COMPACT_ATOMS: atom_id res chain seq x y z
N MET A 1 24.01 -3.20 -28.14
CA MET A 1 22.96 -3.04 -27.12
C MET A 1 21.83 -2.27 -27.77
N SER A 2 20.60 -2.78 -27.79
CA SER A 2 19.47 -2.02 -28.35
C SER A 2 19.30 -0.72 -27.57
N SER A 3 19.24 0.40 -28.28
CA SER A 3 19.13 1.75 -27.72
C SER A 3 17.68 2.13 -27.38
N GLY A 4 16.91 1.20 -26.82
CA GLY A 4 15.48 1.39 -26.60
C GLY A 4 14.87 0.39 -25.63
N TRP A 5 13.57 0.53 -25.43
CA TRP A 5 12.78 -0.40 -24.63
C TRP A 5 12.82 -1.81 -25.23
N ARG A 6 13.03 -2.80 -24.37
CA ARG A 6 12.89 -4.22 -24.69
C ARG A 6 11.87 -4.84 -23.77
N TYR A 7 10.98 -5.67 -24.31
CA TYR A 7 9.93 -6.34 -23.55
C TYR A 7 10.19 -7.84 -23.50
N ILE A 8 10.10 -8.41 -22.30
CA ILE A 8 10.43 -9.82 -22.03
C ILE A 8 9.19 -10.51 -21.49
N ALA A 9 8.83 -11.66 -22.07
CA ALA A 9 7.76 -12.52 -21.59
C ALA A 9 8.33 -13.69 -20.78
N MET A 10 7.74 -13.94 -19.61
CA MET A 10 8.11 -15.02 -18.71
C MET A 10 6.86 -15.74 -18.23
N ARG A 11 6.93 -17.06 -18.04
CA ARG A 11 5.88 -17.78 -17.33
C ARG A 11 5.97 -17.43 -15.85
N THR A 12 4.88 -16.91 -15.31
CA THR A 12 4.86 -16.28 -13.97
C THR A 12 5.34 -17.23 -12.86
N VAL A 13 4.84 -18.47 -12.86
CA VAL A 13 5.07 -19.42 -11.76
C VAL A 13 6.37 -20.21 -11.94
N SER A 14 6.69 -20.68 -13.15
CA SER A 14 7.91 -21.46 -13.38
C SER A 14 9.16 -20.58 -13.52
N GLY A 15 8.99 -19.32 -13.93
CA GLY A 15 10.10 -18.42 -14.24
C GLY A 15 10.74 -18.67 -15.61
N ASP A 16 10.14 -19.52 -16.45
CA ASP A 16 10.66 -19.81 -17.78
C ASP A 16 10.52 -18.60 -18.69
N PHE A 17 11.62 -18.15 -19.30
CA PHE A 17 11.55 -17.13 -20.34
C PHE A 17 10.90 -17.70 -21.59
N LEU A 18 9.87 -17.01 -22.06
CA LEU A 18 9.07 -17.39 -23.23
C LEU A 18 9.56 -16.66 -24.47
N ASP A 19 9.89 -15.38 -24.30
CA ASP A 19 10.44 -14.52 -25.35
C ASP A 19 11.25 -13.38 -24.72
N TRP A 20 12.36 -13.04 -25.35
CA TRP A 20 13.28 -11.99 -24.92
C TRP A 20 13.05 -10.67 -25.65
N ASP A 21 12.25 -10.65 -26.72
CA ASP A 21 11.99 -9.48 -27.55
C ASP A 21 10.55 -9.46 -28.04
N VAL A 22 9.62 -9.37 -27.08
CA VAL A 22 8.18 -9.28 -27.36
C VAL A 22 7.91 -8.03 -28.21
N PRO A 23 7.19 -8.12 -29.35
CA PRO A 23 6.83 -6.98 -30.19
C PRO A 23 5.67 -6.20 -29.56
N PHE A 24 5.88 -5.70 -28.35
CA PHE A 24 4.93 -4.94 -27.56
C PHE A 24 5.16 -3.44 -27.79
N VAL A 25 4.09 -2.76 -28.20
CA VAL A 25 4.07 -1.30 -28.37
C VAL A 25 3.31 -0.71 -27.20
N ALA A 26 4.02 -0.22 -26.19
CA ALA A 26 3.41 0.42 -25.03
C ALA A 26 2.70 1.73 -25.41
N ASP A 27 1.55 2.00 -24.81
CA ASP A 27 0.82 3.27 -24.99
C ASP A 27 1.55 4.45 -24.33
N SER A 28 2.20 4.16 -23.20
CA SER A 28 2.97 5.10 -22.38
C SER A 28 4.09 4.34 -21.68
N PRO A 29 5.10 5.05 -21.12
CA PRO A 29 6.09 4.40 -20.27
C PRO A 29 5.41 3.66 -19.11
N PRO A 30 5.98 2.54 -18.65
CA PRO A 30 5.36 1.76 -17.58
C PRO A 30 5.23 2.59 -16.30
N ARG A 31 4.03 2.56 -15.72
CA ARG A 31 3.69 3.29 -14.51
C ARG A 31 4.11 2.51 -13.28
N ARG A 32 4.99 3.10 -12.47
CA ARG A 32 5.28 2.65 -11.11
C ARG A 32 4.38 3.39 -10.12
N GLU A 33 4.03 2.72 -9.03
CA GLU A 33 3.07 3.24 -8.06
C GLU A 33 3.48 2.89 -6.63
N LEU A 34 3.36 3.86 -5.74
CA LEU A 34 3.55 3.68 -4.30
C LEU A 34 2.28 3.08 -3.71
N ASN A 35 2.40 2.02 -2.92
CA ASN A 35 1.25 1.32 -2.32
C ASN A 35 0.26 0.76 -3.36
N GLY A 36 0.75 0.39 -4.54
CA GLY A 36 -0.08 -0.13 -5.62
C GLY A 36 0.74 -0.93 -6.62
N PRO A 37 0.05 -1.64 -7.54
CA PRO A 37 0.69 -2.51 -8.51
C PRO A 37 1.41 -1.78 -9.64
N GLY A 38 1.10 -0.50 -9.86
CA GLY A 38 1.49 0.14 -11.11
C GLY A 38 0.83 -0.56 -12.31
N MET A 39 1.21 -0.15 -13.51
CA MET A 39 0.53 -0.62 -14.72
C MET A 39 1.42 -0.46 -15.96
N MET A 40 1.26 -1.37 -16.91
CA MET A 40 1.76 -1.21 -18.27
C MET A 40 0.69 -1.70 -19.23
N GLN A 41 0.41 -0.93 -20.28
CA GLN A 41 -0.55 -1.31 -21.31
C GLN A 41 -0.03 -0.97 -22.68
N GLY A 42 -0.45 -1.74 -23.68
CA GLY A 42 0.08 -1.60 -25.03
C GLY A 42 -0.53 -2.59 -25.99
N LYS A 43 -0.02 -2.60 -27.20
CA LYS A 43 -0.55 -3.38 -28.32
C LYS A 43 0.46 -4.43 -28.76
N ILE A 44 -0.06 -5.58 -29.13
CA ILE A 44 0.68 -6.68 -29.77
C ILE A 44 -0.03 -7.07 -31.05
N THR A 45 0.72 -7.51 -32.06
CA THR A 45 0.14 -7.98 -33.32
C THR A 45 -0.59 -9.32 -33.14
N PRO A 46 -1.71 -9.57 -33.84
CA PRO A 46 -2.49 -10.80 -33.69
C PRO A 46 -1.69 -12.08 -34.00
N GLU A 47 -0.71 -12.01 -34.91
CA GLU A 47 0.14 -13.14 -35.27
C GLU A 47 0.96 -13.62 -34.07
N TYR A 48 1.49 -12.67 -33.30
CA TYR A 48 2.27 -12.97 -32.10
C TYR A 48 1.42 -13.66 -31.02
N MET A 49 0.16 -13.24 -30.88
CA MET A 49 -0.77 -13.84 -29.91
C MET A 49 -1.10 -15.30 -30.19
N ARG A 50 -0.86 -15.79 -31.41
CA ARG A 50 -1.05 -17.19 -31.79
C ARG A 50 0.19 -18.06 -31.56
N LEU A 51 1.32 -17.45 -31.18
CA LEU A 51 2.55 -18.18 -30.92
C LEU A 51 2.42 -18.99 -29.63
N MET A 52 2.81 -20.25 -29.74
CA MET A 52 2.90 -21.18 -28.62
C MET A 52 4.33 -21.23 -28.13
N ALA A 53 4.51 -21.11 -26.81
CA ALA A 53 5.80 -21.23 -26.19
C ALA A 53 6.27 -22.70 -26.19
N LYS A 54 7.54 -22.91 -26.49
CA LYS A 54 8.14 -24.26 -26.57
C LYS A 54 8.30 -25.02 -25.23
N PRO A 55 8.42 -24.38 -24.06
CA PRO A 55 8.55 -25.13 -22.80
C PRO A 55 7.27 -25.88 -22.39
N ASP A 56 6.09 -25.33 -22.70
CA ASP A 56 4.79 -25.80 -22.18
C ASP A 56 3.69 -25.98 -23.25
N GLY A 57 3.90 -25.52 -24.49
CA GLY A 57 2.92 -25.59 -25.57
C GLY A 57 1.73 -24.64 -25.39
N LEU A 58 1.81 -23.68 -24.47
CA LEU A 58 0.76 -22.69 -24.19
C LEU A 58 1.03 -21.38 -24.92
N PRO A 59 0.02 -20.51 -25.11
CA PRO A 59 0.25 -19.19 -25.70
C PRO A 59 1.32 -18.40 -24.92
N ILE A 60 2.17 -17.66 -25.64
CA ILE A 60 3.20 -16.82 -25.02
C ILE A 60 2.56 -15.80 -24.07
N ILE A 61 1.49 -15.14 -24.52
CA ILE A 61 0.72 -14.17 -23.73
C ILE A 61 -0.58 -14.84 -23.29
N SER A 62 -0.74 -15.03 -21.99
CA SER A 62 -1.95 -15.57 -21.38
C SER A 62 -2.23 -14.84 -20.07
N GLU A 63 -3.48 -14.44 -19.86
CA GLU A 63 -3.93 -13.79 -18.63
C GLU A 63 -3.59 -14.66 -17.42
N TRP A 64 -3.04 -14.05 -16.37
CA TRP A 64 -2.64 -14.68 -15.11
C TRP A 64 -1.62 -15.82 -15.20
N ALA A 65 -1.08 -16.10 -16.39
CA ALA A 65 -0.03 -17.08 -16.61
C ALA A 65 1.28 -16.44 -17.07
N THR A 66 1.23 -15.32 -17.78
CA THR A 66 2.40 -14.62 -18.31
C THR A 66 2.69 -13.33 -17.54
N SER A 67 3.96 -13.10 -17.24
CA SER A 67 4.49 -11.82 -16.81
C SER A 67 5.20 -11.12 -17.97
N LEU A 68 5.01 -9.81 -18.10
CA LEU A 68 5.76 -8.94 -19.00
C LEU A 68 6.68 -8.02 -18.21
N PHE A 69 7.92 -7.89 -18.67
CA PHE A 69 8.92 -7.00 -18.10
C PHE A 69 9.37 -5.97 -19.12
N ALA A 70 9.49 -4.72 -18.69
CA ALA A 70 10.04 -3.63 -19.48
C ALA A 70 11.49 -3.38 -19.05
N GLU A 71 12.41 -3.57 -19.98
CA GLU A 71 13.84 -3.32 -19.79
C GLU A 71 14.26 -2.10 -20.61
N PHE A 72 15.10 -1.25 -20.00
CA PHE A 72 15.75 -0.14 -20.69
C PHE A 72 17.23 -0.11 -20.32
N GLU A 73 18.11 -0.12 -21.32
CA GLU A 73 19.58 -0.14 -21.15
C GLU A 73 20.07 -1.28 -20.21
N GLY A 74 19.50 -2.48 -20.38
CA GLY A 74 19.91 -3.65 -19.61
C GLY A 74 19.45 -3.65 -18.15
N ARG A 75 18.57 -2.72 -17.75
CA ARG A 75 17.95 -2.66 -16.42
C ARG A 75 16.44 -2.85 -16.55
N ILE A 76 15.89 -3.78 -15.76
CA ILE A 76 14.44 -3.90 -15.61
C ILE A 76 13.93 -2.61 -14.96
N ARG A 77 12.99 -1.93 -15.63
CA ARG A 77 12.36 -0.69 -15.15
C ARG A 77 10.99 -0.96 -14.54
N TRP A 78 10.32 -2.03 -15.01
CA TRP A 78 9.01 -2.44 -14.54
C TRP A 78 8.74 -3.92 -14.89
N GLY A 79 7.83 -4.56 -14.16
CA GLY A 79 7.37 -5.91 -14.43
C GLY A 79 5.98 -6.15 -13.84
N GLY A 80 5.19 -7.00 -14.47
CA GLY A 80 3.84 -7.30 -14.00
C GLY A 80 3.18 -8.47 -14.72
N LEU A 81 2.08 -8.93 -14.13
CA LEU A 81 1.21 -9.99 -14.63
C LEU A 81 0.37 -9.44 -15.78
N VAL A 82 0.22 -10.20 -16.86
CA VAL A 82 -0.82 -9.95 -17.86
C VAL A 82 -2.17 -10.22 -17.20
N THR A 83 -2.98 -9.19 -17.00
CA THR A 83 -4.27 -9.30 -16.31
C THR A 83 -5.46 -9.26 -17.26
N SER A 84 -5.28 -8.66 -18.43
CA SER A 84 -6.31 -8.61 -19.46
C SER A 84 -5.72 -8.58 -20.86
N VAL A 85 -6.36 -9.29 -21.77
CA VAL A 85 -6.14 -9.24 -23.21
C VAL A 85 -7.47 -8.96 -23.90
N ALA A 86 -7.53 -7.91 -24.72
CA ALA A 86 -8.75 -7.51 -25.40
C ALA A 86 -8.50 -7.20 -26.89
N PHE A 87 -9.52 -7.38 -27.73
CA PHE A 87 -9.48 -6.98 -29.13
C PHE A 87 -9.58 -5.45 -29.25
N GLU A 88 -8.67 -4.82 -29.98
CA GLU A 88 -8.71 -3.39 -30.30
C GLU A 88 -8.47 -3.19 -31.80
N GLY A 89 -9.55 -3.24 -32.58
CA GLY A 89 -9.48 -3.21 -34.04
C GLY A 89 -8.74 -4.42 -34.59
N GLN A 90 -7.60 -4.19 -35.25
CA GLN A 90 -6.72 -5.24 -35.77
C GLN A 90 -5.54 -5.58 -34.85
N ALA A 91 -5.45 -4.95 -33.67
CA ALA A 91 -4.42 -5.24 -32.68
C ALA A 91 -5.02 -5.90 -31.44
N MET A 92 -4.17 -6.55 -30.66
CA MET A 92 -4.53 -7.06 -29.34
C MET A 92 -4.01 -6.11 -28.27
N LYS A 93 -4.93 -5.58 -27.47
CA LYS A 93 -4.64 -4.78 -26.30
C LYS A 93 -4.23 -5.71 -25.17
N VAL A 94 -3.06 -5.47 -24.60
CA VAL A 94 -2.56 -6.22 -23.44
C VAL A 94 -2.41 -5.24 -22.28
N THR A 95 -3.00 -5.60 -21.14
CA THR A 95 -2.92 -4.85 -19.89
C THR A 95 -2.18 -5.68 -18.87
N CYS A 96 -1.23 -5.06 -18.18
CA CYS A 96 -0.44 -5.68 -17.13
C CYS A 96 -0.52 -4.86 -15.84
N ALA A 97 -0.53 -5.56 -14.71
CA ALA A 97 -0.43 -4.98 -13.37
C ALA A 97 0.73 -5.61 -12.61
N GLY A 98 1.42 -4.86 -11.74
CA GLY A 98 2.48 -5.43 -10.90
C GLY A 98 2.00 -6.60 -10.03
N TYR A 99 2.95 -7.38 -9.52
CA TYR A 99 2.69 -8.60 -8.74
C TYR A 99 1.88 -8.33 -7.47
N THR A 100 1.97 -7.12 -6.92
CA THR A 100 1.15 -6.65 -5.80
C THR A 100 -0.33 -6.50 -6.12
N ALA A 101 -0.75 -6.72 -7.38
CA ALA A 101 -2.15 -6.91 -7.73
C ALA A 101 -2.70 -8.27 -7.27
N TYR A 102 -1.85 -9.32 -7.25
CA TYR A 102 -2.26 -10.71 -7.01
C TYR A 102 -3.02 -10.94 -5.69
N PRO A 103 -2.68 -10.31 -4.55
CA PRO A 103 -3.44 -10.50 -3.31
C PRO A 103 -4.92 -10.05 -3.39
N ASN A 104 -5.29 -9.17 -4.33
CA ASN A 104 -6.67 -8.68 -4.43
C ASN A 104 -7.57 -9.75 -5.06
N GLY A 105 -8.73 -9.99 -4.45
CA GLY A 105 -9.66 -11.05 -4.81
C GLY A 105 -9.28 -12.43 -4.25
N MET A 106 -8.12 -12.56 -3.58
CA MET A 106 -7.64 -13.84 -3.05
C MET A 106 -8.08 -14.02 -1.59
N PRO A 107 -8.79 -15.11 -1.24
CA PRO A 107 -9.21 -15.35 0.13
C PRO A 107 -8.03 -15.77 0.99
N TYR A 108 -8.00 -15.30 2.23
CA TYR A 108 -7.06 -15.79 3.23
C TYR A 108 -7.57 -17.09 3.85
N LEU A 109 -6.85 -18.19 3.59
CA LEU A 109 -7.15 -19.54 4.11
C LEU A 109 -6.06 -20.06 5.05
N GLY A 110 -5.17 -19.17 5.50
CA GLY A 110 -4.04 -19.51 6.36
C GLY A 110 -4.42 -19.73 7.84
N SER A 111 -3.40 -19.83 8.68
CA SER A 111 -3.57 -20.02 10.12
C SER A 111 -4.27 -18.83 10.79
N VAL A 112 -5.08 -19.09 11.82
CA VAL A 112 -5.76 -18.03 12.56
C VAL A 112 -4.75 -17.13 13.27
N ILE A 113 -4.90 -15.81 13.11
CA ILE A 113 -4.16 -14.81 13.89
C ILE A 113 -5.11 -14.20 14.91
N ARG A 114 -4.72 -14.21 16.19
CA ARG A 114 -5.38 -13.45 17.27
C ARG A 114 -4.32 -12.65 18.02
N SER A 115 -4.09 -11.43 17.53
CA SER A 115 -3.06 -10.53 18.03
C SER A 115 -3.55 -9.76 19.26
N GLY A 116 -2.92 -9.99 20.41
CA GLY A 116 -3.27 -9.33 21.67
C GLY A 116 -4.62 -9.76 22.24
N ALA A 117 -5.01 -11.03 22.10
CA ALA A 117 -6.25 -11.59 22.66
C ALA A 117 -6.06 -12.10 24.10
N LYS A 118 -7.11 -12.00 24.92
CA LYS A 118 -7.13 -12.62 26.26
C LYS A 118 -7.26 -14.13 26.14
N ILE A 119 -6.31 -14.83 26.73
CA ILE A 119 -6.30 -16.28 26.89
C ILE A 119 -6.76 -16.57 28.31
N LYS A 120 -8.02 -17.02 28.44
CA LYS A 120 -8.58 -17.45 29.72
C LYS A 120 -7.77 -18.59 30.28
N GLN A 121 -7.24 -18.42 31.49
CA GLN A 121 -6.54 -19.52 32.14
C GLN A 121 -7.54 -20.52 32.72
N LYS A 122 -7.34 -21.81 32.42
CA LYS A 122 -8.08 -22.89 33.08
C LYS A 122 -7.75 -22.85 34.57
N TRP A 123 -8.77 -22.74 35.41
CA TRP A 123 -8.59 -22.66 36.85
C TRP A 123 -9.31 -23.81 37.54
N ALA A 124 -8.62 -24.46 38.49
CA ALA A 124 -9.11 -25.68 39.15
C ALA A 124 -10.40 -25.50 39.98
N TYR A 125 -10.81 -24.24 40.18
CA TYR A 125 -11.99 -23.84 40.93
C TYR A 125 -13.07 -23.18 40.05
N ASP A 126 -12.92 -23.20 38.72
CA ASP A 126 -13.97 -22.79 37.80
C ASP A 126 -15.25 -23.60 38.07
N GLY A 127 -16.34 -22.91 38.40
CA GLY A 127 -17.64 -23.52 38.72
C GLY A 127 -17.75 -24.15 40.12
N LYS A 128 -16.79 -23.91 41.03
CA LYS A 128 -16.79 -24.42 42.42
C LYS A 128 -17.24 -23.41 43.49
N ASP A 129 -17.81 -22.29 43.07
CA ASP A 129 -18.49 -21.29 43.91
C ASP A 129 -19.78 -20.91 43.18
N LYS A 130 -20.78 -21.80 43.26
CA LYS A 130 -22.06 -21.62 42.56
C LYS A 130 -22.96 -20.63 43.29
N ASN A 131 -22.81 -20.51 44.61
CA ASN A 131 -23.61 -19.61 45.43
C ASN A 131 -23.02 -18.19 45.52
N HIS A 132 -21.85 -17.95 44.91
CA HIS A 132 -21.14 -16.66 44.86
C HIS A 132 -20.78 -16.11 46.26
N ASP A 133 -20.53 -17.00 47.22
CA ASP A 133 -20.22 -16.63 48.60
C ASP A 133 -18.72 -16.44 48.86
N GLY A 134 -17.87 -16.73 47.86
CA GLY A 134 -16.42 -16.60 47.95
C GLY A 134 -15.72 -17.78 48.64
N TYR A 135 -16.41 -18.90 48.85
CA TYR A 135 -15.87 -20.15 49.37
C TYR A 135 -16.00 -21.30 48.36
N ILE A 136 -15.24 -22.35 48.57
CA ILE A 136 -15.31 -23.56 47.75
C ILE A 136 -16.50 -24.39 48.21
N ASP A 137 -17.46 -24.63 47.31
CA ASP A 137 -18.63 -25.45 47.54
C ASP A 137 -18.25 -26.84 48.12
N HIS A 138 -19.06 -27.33 49.06
CA HIS A 138 -18.95 -28.67 49.66
C HIS A 138 -17.61 -28.96 50.40
N THR A 139 -16.95 -27.93 50.93
CA THR A 139 -15.77 -28.11 51.80
C THR A 139 -16.08 -27.92 53.29
N SER A 140 -15.69 -28.88 54.13
CA SER A 140 -15.76 -28.81 55.60
C SER A 140 -14.39 -29.13 56.21
N PRO A 141 -13.74 -28.21 56.94
CA PRO A 141 -14.15 -26.83 57.18
C PRO A 141 -14.15 -25.98 55.89
N LYS A 142 -14.96 -24.91 55.85
CA LYS A 142 -15.10 -24.02 54.69
C LYS A 142 -13.72 -23.50 54.25
N ARG A 143 -13.37 -23.72 52.98
CA ARG A 143 -12.13 -23.20 52.39
C ARG A 143 -12.44 -21.98 51.53
N LYS A 144 -11.75 -20.87 51.81
CA LYS A 144 -11.90 -19.63 51.03
C LYS A 144 -11.45 -19.84 49.59
N MET A 145 -12.17 -19.24 48.65
CA MET A 145 -11.82 -19.29 47.24
C MET A 145 -10.44 -18.63 47.02
N PRO A 146 -9.46 -19.36 46.45
CA PRO A 146 -8.18 -18.74 46.10
C PRO A 146 -8.38 -17.63 45.05
N LYS A 147 -7.40 -16.74 44.93
CA LYS A 147 -7.47 -15.68 43.91
C LYS A 147 -7.34 -16.30 42.52
N ARG A 148 -8.29 -16.00 41.62
CA ARG A 148 -8.23 -16.45 40.23
C ARG A 148 -6.95 -15.91 39.56
N PRO A 149 -6.17 -16.74 38.86
CA PRO A 149 -5.06 -16.28 38.03
C PRO A 149 -5.55 -15.26 37.00
N LYS A 150 -4.73 -14.22 36.73
CA LYS A 150 -5.04 -13.26 35.67
C LYS A 150 -4.96 -13.95 34.31
N ASP A 151 -5.88 -13.61 33.41
CA ASP A 151 -5.81 -14.06 32.01
C ASP A 151 -4.48 -13.62 31.38
N LYS A 152 -3.91 -14.49 30.54
CA LYS A 152 -2.73 -14.15 29.74
C LYS A 152 -3.18 -13.37 28.51
N ILE A 153 -2.28 -12.60 27.94
CA ILE A 153 -2.51 -11.91 26.66
C ILE A 153 -1.62 -12.59 25.62
N SER A 154 -2.17 -12.95 24.47
CA SER A 154 -1.41 -13.54 23.37
C SER A 154 -0.35 -12.55 22.85
N GLY A 155 0.69 -13.09 22.20
CA GLY A 155 1.66 -12.26 21.50
C GLY A 155 0.97 -11.31 20.51
N ARG A 156 1.49 -10.09 20.39
CA ARG A 156 1.01 -9.11 19.42
C ARG A 156 1.87 -9.18 18.16
N TRP A 157 1.21 -9.33 17.02
CA TRP A 157 1.83 -9.36 15.71
C TRP A 157 2.21 -7.96 15.26
N ASP A 158 3.35 -7.83 14.59
CA ASP A 158 3.65 -6.61 13.83
C ASP A 158 2.80 -6.54 12.56
N SER A 159 2.52 -5.32 12.10
CA SER A 159 1.80 -5.15 10.83
C SER A 159 2.57 -5.76 9.66
N TYR A 160 3.90 -5.65 9.64
CA TYR A 160 4.72 -6.24 8.57
C TYR A 160 4.87 -7.76 8.70
N ASP A 161 4.79 -8.30 9.92
CA ASP A 161 4.68 -9.76 10.10
C ASP A 161 3.40 -10.29 9.43
N VAL A 162 2.28 -9.58 9.56
CA VAL A 162 1.02 -9.97 8.90
C VAL A 162 1.14 -9.89 7.38
N VAL A 163 1.74 -8.84 6.83
CA VAL A 163 1.95 -8.74 5.37
C VAL A 163 2.82 -9.90 4.86
N ARG A 164 3.93 -10.18 5.55
CA ARG A 164 4.80 -11.33 5.21
C ARG A 164 4.06 -12.66 5.32
N HIS A 165 3.21 -12.81 6.34
CA HIS A 165 2.41 -14.01 6.56
C HIS A 165 1.40 -14.24 5.43
N ILE A 166 0.73 -13.19 4.96
CA ILE A 166 -0.21 -13.27 3.84
C ILE A 166 0.53 -13.62 2.54
N TRP A 167 1.67 -12.99 2.26
CA TRP A 167 2.48 -13.34 1.09
C TRP A 167 3.02 -14.77 1.16
N ALA A 168 3.45 -15.24 2.33
CA ALA A 168 3.83 -16.63 2.51
C ALA A 168 2.66 -17.59 2.24
N HIS A 169 1.47 -17.27 2.73
CA HIS A 169 0.25 -18.04 2.46
C HIS A 169 -0.07 -18.11 0.96
N LEU A 170 -0.07 -16.97 0.26
CA LEU A 170 -0.34 -16.91 -1.19
C LEU A 170 0.66 -17.74 -2.00
N GLN A 171 1.95 -17.72 -1.61
CA GLN A 171 3.01 -18.42 -2.32
C GLN A 171 3.21 -19.89 -1.91
N ASP A 172 2.53 -20.36 -0.87
CA ASP A 172 2.55 -21.77 -0.47
C ASP A 172 1.80 -22.66 -1.48
N TYR A 173 0.84 -22.09 -2.20
CA TYR A 173 0.19 -22.76 -3.32
C TYR A 173 1.15 -22.88 -4.51
N LYS A 174 1.24 -24.09 -5.10
CA LYS A 174 2.07 -24.34 -6.30
C LYS A 174 1.80 -23.33 -7.42
N MET A 175 0.54 -22.94 -7.65
CA MET A 175 0.13 -21.99 -8.70
C MET A 175 0.19 -20.51 -8.26
N GLY A 176 0.48 -20.24 -6.98
CA GLY A 176 0.65 -18.90 -6.42
C GLY A 176 2.10 -18.54 -6.12
N LYS A 177 3.05 -19.40 -6.49
CA LYS A 177 4.48 -19.23 -6.19
C LYS A 177 5.15 -18.19 -7.09
N LEU A 178 4.88 -16.92 -6.81
CA LEU A 178 5.41 -15.76 -7.55
C LEU A 178 6.88 -15.43 -7.23
N SER A 179 7.49 -16.11 -6.25
CA SER A 179 8.87 -15.85 -5.80
C SER A 179 9.13 -14.40 -5.36
N VAL A 180 8.08 -13.69 -4.92
CA VAL A 180 8.15 -12.38 -4.29
C VAL A 180 8.79 -12.52 -2.91
N THR A 181 9.77 -11.66 -2.67
CA THR A 181 10.41 -11.47 -1.38
C THR A 181 10.04 -10.13 -0.78
N LEU A 182 10.09 -10.02 0.54
CA LEU A 182 9.76 -8.80 1.27
C LEU A 182 10.88 -8.45 2.22
N ASP A 183 11.00 -7.16 2.52
CA ASP A 183 11.81 -6.67 3.62
C ASP A 183 11.48 -7.38 4.95
N ARG A 184 12.51 -7.57 5.78
CA ARG A 184 12.42 -8.38 7.01
C ARG A 184 12.32 -7.57 8.30
N HIS A 185 12.37 -6.25 8.23
CA HIS A 185 12.29 -5.40 9.42
C HIS A 185 10.83 -5.23 9.89
N ASP A 186 10.68 -4.75 11.13
CA ASP A 186 9.37 -4.51 11.75
C ASP A 186 8.86 -3.10 11.42
N SER A 187 7.54 -2.94 11.24
CA SER A 187 6.92 -1.61 11.14
C SER A 187 6.98 -0.83 12.46
N GLY A 188 7.09 -1.54 13.58
CA GLY A 188 6.94 -0.99 14.93
C GLY A 188 5.48 -0.80 15.36
N HIS A 189 4.51 -1.06 14.46
CA HIS A 189 3.09 -1.05 14.78
C HIS A 189 2.60 -2.45 15.12
N LYS A 190 2.54 -2.76 16.42
CA LYS A 190 1.94 -4.01 16.92
C LYS A 190 0.41 -3.93 16.88
N LEU A 191 -0.24 -4.97 16.40
CA LEU A 191 -1.71 -5.06 16.23
C LEU A 191 -2.41 -5.52 17.50
N GLY A 192 -3.68 -5.13 17.66
CA GLY A 192 -4.50 -5.40 18.85
C GLY A 192 -4.07 -4.60 20.09
N ALA A 193 -4.93 -4.48 21.11
CA ALA A 193 -4.62 -3.73 22.32
C ALA A 193 -3.72 -4.50 23.29
N ALA A 194 -2.75 -3.81 23.90
CA ALA A 194 -1.80 -4.41 24.85
C ALA A 194 -2.44 -4.94 26.15
N ASN A 195 -3.68 -4.53 26.46
CA ASN A 195 -4.44 -4.98 27.63
C ASN A 195 -5.45 -6.11 27.32
N GLY A 196 -5.50 -6.56 26.06
CA GLY A 196 -6.37 -7.64 25.62
C GLY A 196 -7.85 -7.29 25.49
N GLU A 197 -8.24 -6.01 25.53
CA GLU A 197 -9.64 -5.60 25.40
C GLU A 197 -10.12 -5.48 23.95
N ASP A 198 -9.20 -5.34 22.99
CA ASP A 198 -9.49 -5.10 21.58
C ASP A 198 -8.45 -5.84 20.72
N PRO A 199 -8.50 -7.18 20.67
CA PRO A 199 -7.59 -7.94 19.83
C PRO A 199 -7.81 -7.64 18.35
N TRP A 200 -6.75 -7.76 17.57
CA TRP A 200 -6.87 -7.80 16.12
C TRP A 200 -6.86 -9.25 15.66
N GLU A 201 -7.78 -9.61 14.77
CA GLU A 201 -7.97 -10.99 14.35
C GLU A 201 -7.96 -11.11 12.83
N LEU A 202 -7.39 -12.22 12.35
CA LEU A 202 -7.48 -12.68 10.96
C LEU A 202 -7.95 -14.12 11.00
N LEU A 203 -9.21 -14.33 10.66
CA LEU A 203 -9.92 -15.60 10.77
C LEU A 203 -10.30 -16.05 9.36
N TRP A 204 -9.84 -17.23 8.94
CA TRP A 204 -10.06 -17.70 7.56
C TRP A 204 -11.55 -17.87 7.22
N TRP A 205 -12.38 -18.24 8.20
CA TRP A 205 -13.82 -18.46 7.99
C TRP A 205 -14.62 -17.16 7.79
N ASP A 206 -14.02 -16.00 8.05
CA ASP A 206 -14.62 -14.70 7.70
C ASP A 206 -14.36 -14.33 6.22
N ASN A 207 -13.68 -15.21 5.47
CA ASN A 207 -13.25 -15.01 4.08
C ASN A 207 -12.57 -13.66 3.84
N PRO A 208 -11.51 -13.30 4.60
CA PRO A 208 -10.85 -12.01 4.39
C PRO A 208 -10.14 -11.98 3.04
N ASP A 209 -10.26 -10.87 2.32
CA ASP A 209 -9.48 -10.61 1.12
C ASP A 209 -8.03 -10.25 1.49
N CYS A 210 -7.06 -10.96 0.91
CA CYS A 210 -5.65 -10.79 1.23
C CYS A 210 -5.16 -9.36 0.93
N GLY A 211 -5.55 -8.79 -0.21
CA GLY A 211 -5.18 -7.42 -0.62
C GLY A 211 -5.76 -6.35 0.31
N GLN A 212 -7.03 -6.47 0.69
CA GLN A 212 -7.68 -5.56 1.63
C GLN A 212 -7.08 -5.65 3.03
N VAL A 213 -6.72 -6.85 3.49
CA VAL A 213 -6.05 -7.01 4.79
C VAL A 213 -4.66 -6.38 4.75
N ILE A 214 -3.87 -6.61 3.71
CA ILE A 214 -2.55 -5.96 3.52
C ILE A 214 -2.72 -4.44 3.56
N THR A 215 -3.64 -3.89 2.78
CA THR A 215 -3.93 -2.44 2.75
C THR A 215 -4.27 -1.92 4.15
N SER A 216 -5.16 -2.62 4.85
CA SER A 216 -5.62 -2.23 6.19
C SER A 216 -4.48 -2.21 7.22
N VAL A 217 -3.60 -3.21 7.22
CA VAL A 217 -2.48 -3.25 8.18
C VAL A 217 -1.37 -2.26 7.80
N MET A 218 -1.13 -2.02 6.51
CA MET A 218 -0.21 -0.99 6.05
C MET A 218 -0.69 0.41 6.48
N ASP A 219 -1.99 0.69 6.35
CA ASP A 219 -2.61 1.94 6.81
C ASP A 219 -2.49 2.13 8.32
N LEU A 220 -2.75 1.08 9.11
CA LEU A 220 -2.59 1.11 10.56
C LEU A 220 -1.15 1.42 10.97
N ALA A 221 -0.19 0.81 10.27
CA ALA A 221 1.23 1.06 10.46
C ALA A 221 1.69 2.43 9.93
N LYS A 222 0.86 3.12 9.13
CA LYS A 222 1.29 4.23 8.27
C LYS A 222 2.53 3.85 7.44
N GLY A 223 2.62 2.59 7.04
CA GLY A 223 3.69 2.09 6.18
C GLY A 223 3.40 2.40 4.73
N ASP A 224 4.45 2.47 3.92
CA ASP A 224 4.30 2.33 2.47
C ASP A 224 5.01 1.07 1.99
N TYR A 225 4.71 0.63 0.78
CA TYR A 225 5.44 -0.41 0.09
C TYR A 225 5.71 -0.03 -1.37
N LEU A 226 6.76 -0.65 -1.93
CA LEU A 226 7.13 -0.46 -3.33
C LEU A 226 7.60 -1.77 -3.94
N GLU A 227 7.01 -2.13 -5.07
CA GLU A 227 7.41 -3.31 -5.85
C GLU A 227 8.63 -2.99 -6.74
N ARG A 228 9.57 -3.94 -6.80
CA ARG A 228 10.78 -3.88 -7.62
C ARG A 228 11.07 -5.20 -8.31
N HIS A 229 11.53 -5.08 -9.55
CA HIS A 229 12.02 -6.18 -10.38
C HIS A 229 13.43 -5.85 -10.83
N TYR A 230 14.34 -6.82 -10.75
CA TYR A 230 15.74 -6.62 -11.15
C TYR A 230 16.40 -7.92 -11.54
N TRP A 231 17.43 -7.84 -12.39
CA TRP A 231 18.27 -8.98 -12.71
C TRP A 231 19.05 -9.46 -11.48
N ASP A 232 19.24 -10.77 -11.37
CA ASP A 232 20.09 -11.43 -10.37
C ASP A 232 21.61 -11.13 -10.49
N GLY A 233 22.00 -10.31 -11.47
CA GLY A 233 23.38 -9.92 -11.76
C GLY A 233 23.99 -10.68 -12.94
N SER A 234 23.72 -11.98 -13.07
CA SER A 234 24.09 -12.79 -14.25
C SER A 234 23.10 -12.65 -15.40
N LYS A 235 21.93 -12.05 -15.14
CA LYS A 235 20.80 -11.93 -16.08
C LYS A 235 20.19 -13.29 -16.43
N GLU A 236 20.29 -14.25 -15.52
CA GLU A 236 19.67 -15.57 -15.67
C GLU A 236 18.27 -15.60 -15.07
N LYS A 237 17.99 -14.72 -14.09
CA LYS A 237 16.69 -14.64 -13.41
C LYS A 237 16.30 -13.20 -13.14
N ILE A 238 15.00 -12.93 -13.23
CA ILE A 238 14.42 -11.69 -12.71
C ILE A 238 13.95 -11.98 -11.27
N LEU A 239 14.45 -11.18 -10.34
CA LEU A 239 14.10 -11.25 -8.92
C LEU A 239 12.98 -10.24 -8.62
N HIS A 240 12.07 -10.63 -7.74
CA HIS A 240 10.89 -9.86 -7.35
C HIS A 240 10.96 -9.50 -5.87
N HIS A 241 10.85 -8.22 -5.54
CA HIS A 241 10.98 -7.73 -4.18
C HIS A 241 9.97 -6.62 -3.87
N ILE A 242 9.44 -6.63 -2.65
CA ILE A 242 8.63 -5.53 -2.11
C ILE A 242 9.40 -4.88 -0.96
N ASP A 243 9.77 -3.63 -1.18
CA ASP A 243 10.32 -2.76 -0.14
C ASP A 243 9.21 -2.39 0.84
N LEU A 244 9.49 -2.44 2.14
CA LEU A 244 8.57 -1.99 3.18
C LEU A 244 9.14 -0.73 3.85
N GLY A 245 8.36 0.35 3.90
CA GLY A 245 8.78 1.64 4.45
C GLY A 245 8.49 1.79 5.94
N THR A 246 9.51 1.64 6.79
CA THR A 246 9.41 1.97 8.22
C THR A 246 9.33 3.48 8.42
N ARG A 247 8.12 3.95 8.74
CA ARG A 247 7.66 5.32 8.42
C ARG A 247 7.59 5.48 6.90
N ARG A 248 6.63 6.29 6.46
CA ARG A 248 6.33 6.50 5.05
C ARG A 248 7.59 6.64 4.18
N LEU A 249 7.67 5.88 3.07
CA LEU A 249 8.79 5.87 2.14
C LEU A 249 9.08 7.27 1.58
N GLY A 250 10.34 7.49 1.21
CA GLY A 250 10.81 8.75 0.64
C GLY A 250 11.16 9.81 1.68
N LYS A 251 11.71 10.92 1.20
CA LYS A 251 12.19 12.04 2.02
C LYS A 251 11.77 13.37 1.41
N ALA A 252 11.92 14.46 2.17
CA ALA A 252 11.78 15.79 1.58
C ALA A 252 13.00 16.10 0.69
N ARG A 253 12.77 16.55 -0.53
CA ARG A 253 13.78 16.84 -1.55
C ARG A 253 13.90 18.34 -1.75
N SER A 254 14.69 18.98 -0.90
CA SER A 254 15.12 20.38 -1.09
C SER A 254 16.33 20.52 -2.01
N ASP A 255 16.94 19.38 -2.38
CA ASP A 255 18.07 19.27 -3.32
C ASP A 255 17.62 19.23 -4.78
N LEU A 256 16.33 19.02 -5.04
CA LEU A 256 15.74 19.02 -6.38
C LEU A 256 14.83 20.23 -6.57
N ARG A 257 14.72 20.70 -7.82
CA ARG A 257 13.86 21.82 -8.20
C ARG A 257 12.88 21.41 -9.27
N PHE A 258 11.59 21.69 -9.06
CA PHE A 258 10.51 21.46 -10.01
C PHE A 258 9.77 22.78 -10.23
N ALA A 259 10.09 23.47 -11.32
CA ALA A 259 9.59 24.81 -11.58
C ALA A 259 9.07 24.99 -13.02
N GLN A 260 7.96 25.73 -13.15
CA GLN A 260 7.46 26.20 -14.44
C GLN A 260 8.45 27.18 -15.07
N GLY A 261 8.62 27.11 -16.40
CA GLY A 261 9.66 27.85 -17.12
C GLY A 261 11.05 27.20 -17.07
N GLU A 262 11.26 26.20 -16.19
CA GLU A 262 12.48 25.39 -16.14
C GLU A 262 12.20 23.97 -16.66
N ASN A 263 11.84 23.06 -15.76
CA ASN A 263 11.72 21.64 -16.06
C ASN A 263 10.29 21.09 -16.03
N VAL A 264 9.33 21.87 -15.55
CA VAL A 264 7.90 21.55 -15.67
C VAL A 264 7.43 21.89 -17.08
N ILE A 265 6.94 20.89 -17.81
CA ILE A 265 6.36 21.03 -19.16
C ILE A 265 4.89 21.42 -19.05
N GLU A 266 4.15 20.64 -18.27
CA GLU A 266 2.69 20.76 -18.15
C GLU A 266 2.27 20.39 -16.74
N ILE A 267 1.24 21.05 -16.23
CA ILE A 267 0.55 20.67 -15.00
C ILE A 267 -0.85 20.19 -15.35
N ALA A 268 -1.29 19.11 -14.70
CA ALA A 268 -2.70 18.76 -14.74
C ALA A 268 -3.53 19.85 -14.06
N THR A 269 -4.78 19.99 -14.49
CA THR A 269 -5.73 20.99 -13.97
C THR A 269 -5.72 21.00 -12.44
N PRO A 270 -5.24 22.08 -11.79
CA PRO A 270 -5.29 22.21 -10.35
C PRO A 270 -6.73 22.10 -9.87
N ASN A 271 -6.95 21.32 -8.82
CA ASN A 271 -8.29 21.17 -8.27
C ASN A 271 -8.30 21.46 -6.77
N TYR A 272 -9.47 21.92 -6.31
CA TYR A 272 -9.75 22.03 -4.89
C TYR A 272 -10.40 20.75 -4.42
N GLN A 273 -9.87 20.19 -3.34
CA GLN A 273 -10.38 18.98 -2.71
C GLN A 273 -11.60 19.24 -1.82
N GLY A 274 -12.63 19.89 -2.38
CA GLY A 274 -13.86 20.28 -1.68
C GLY A 274 -14.64 19.08 -1.12
N GLU A 275 -14.54 17.91 -1.74
CA GLU A 275 -15.16 16.68 -1.25
C GLU A 275 -14.55 16.21 0.09
N TYR A 276 -13.24 16.46 0.29
CA TYR A 276 -12.51 16.16 1.51
C TYR A 276 -12.56 17.30 2.53
N PHE A 277 -13.21 18.42 2.22
CA PHE A 277 -13.30 19.57 3.12
C PHE A 277 -13.99 19.19 4.44
N ALA A 278 -13.39 19.61 5.55
CA ALA A 278 -13.93 19.42 6.90
C ALA A 278 -13.48 20.54 7.83
N ASN A 279 -14.41 21.41 8.22
CA ASN A 279 -14.22 22.43 9.26
C ASN A 279 -14.65 21.98 10.66
N ASN A 280 -15.15 20.74 10.80
CA ASN A 280 -15.58 20.16 12.08
C ASN A 280 -15.08 18.72 12.24
N VAL A 281 -14.01 18.52 13.00
CA VAL A 281 -13.40 17.21 13.23
C VAL A 281 -13.80 16.68 14.61
N TYR A 282 -14.36 15.46 14.64
CA TYR A 282 -14.60 14.68 15.85
C TYR A 282 -13.47 13.67 16.03
N VAL A 283 -12.89 13.63 17.23
CA VAL A 283 -11.83 12.68 17.58
C VAL A 283 -12.35 11.76 18.67
N LEU A 284 -12.45 10.47 18.37
CA LEU A 284 -12.83 9.42 19.32
C LEU A 284 -11.56 8.80 19.92
N GLY A 285 -11.42 8.84 21.24
CA GLY A 285 -10.27 8.35 21.99
C GLY A 285 -10.47 6.94 22.55
N LYS A 286 -9.77 6.64 23.64
CA LYS A 286 -9.90 5.39 24.40
C LYS A 286 -11.27 5.31 25.11
N GLY A 287 -11.84 4.10 25.17
CA GLY A 287 -13.08 3.77 25.88
C GLY A 287 -14.07 3.02 24.98
N SER A 288 -15.11 2.44 25.59
CA SER A 288 -16.14 1.67 24.90
C SER A 288 -17.52 2.31 25.02
N GLY A 289 -18.30 2.21 23.94
CA GLY A 289 -19.67 2.73 23.87
C GLY A 289 -19.77 4.19 24.28
N GLN A 290 -20.72 4.50 25.16
CA GLN A 290 -20.96 5.86 25.64
C GLN A 290 -19.77 6.48 26.40
N LYS A 291 -18.86 5.65 26.93
CA LYS A 291 -17.70 6.10 27.73
C LYS A 291 -16.47 6.41 26.88
N THR A 292 -16.55 6.27 25.56
CA THR A 292 -15.44 6.63 24.66
C THR A 292 -15.13 8.11 24.78
N ALA A 293 -13.88 8.43 25.12
CA ALA A 293 -13.40 9.81 25.17
C ALA A 293 -13.65 10.48 23.81
N ARG A 294 -14.11 11.73 23.79
CA ARG A 294 -14.39 12.44 22.54
C ARG A 294 -14.06 13.91 22.65
N VAL A 295 -13.51 14.45 21.57
CA VAL A 295 -13.26 15.89 21.41
C VAL A 295 -13.81 16.35 20.07
N ARG A 296 -14.27 17.60 20.00
CA ARG A 296 -14.70 18.28 18.79
C ARG A 296 -13.78 19.47 18.52
N VAL A 297 -13.19 19.53 17.33
CA VAL A 297 -12.37 20.66 16.87
C VAL A 297 -13.09 21.31 15.69
N VAL A 298 -13.46 22.57 15.84
CA VAL A 298 -14.21 23.35 14.85
C VAL A 298 -13.46 24.63 14.50
N VAL A 299 -13.62 25.13 13.27
CA VAL A 299 -13.30 26.52 12.91
C VAL A 299 -14.52 27.14 12.22
N ASP A 300 -14.79 28.39 12.56
CA ASP A 300 -15.74 29.21 11.83
C ASP A 300 -14.97 29.95 10.74
N ASP A 301 -15.01 29.36 9.54
CA ASP A 301 -14.44 29.88 8.32
C ASP A 301 -15.53 30.45 7.39
N LYS A 302 -16.72 30.73 7.94
CA LYS A 302 -17.90 31.19 7.20
C LYS A 302 -18.39 30.22 6.10
N ARG A 303 -17.91 28.97 6.07
CA ARG A 303 -18.37 27.91 5.15
C ARG A 303 -19.34 26.95 5.83
N LEU A 304 -20.11 26.22 5.03
CA LEU A 304 -21.06 25.21 5.53
C LEU A 304 -20.33 24.14 6.35
N ARG A 305 -20.93 23.71 7.46
CA ARG A 305 -20.37 22.68 8.33
C ARG A 305 -20.19 21.35 7.58
N ARG A 306 -18.95 20.89 7.45
CA ARG A 306 -18.60 19.54 6.99
C ARG A 306 -17.84 18.80 8.08
N ALA A 307 -18.30 17.58 8.39
CA ALA A 307 -17.81 16.83 9.54
C ALA A 307 -16.92 15.66 9.12
N LYS A 308 -15.80 15.47 9.83
CA LYS A 308 -14.93 14.29 9.73
C LYS A 308 -14.80 13.63 11.10
N ILE A 309 -14.81 12.31 11.15
CA ILE A 309 -14.57 11.54 12.38
C ILE A 309 -13.24 10.81 12.24
N ILE A 310 -12.40 10.88 13.27
CA ILE A 310 -11.16 10.09 13.40
C ILE A 310 -11.11 9.37 14.74
N THR A 311 -10.40 8.25 14.79
CA THR A 311 -10.29 7.40 15.99
C THR A 311 -8.83 7.28 16.45
N ARG A 312 -8.59 7.43 17.75
CA ARG A 312 -7.30 7.42 18.45
C ARG A 312 -7.44 6.69 19.80
N LYS A 313 -7.62 5.36 19.74
CA LYS A 313 -7.81 4.49 20.93
C LYS A 313 -6.62 4.47 21.91
N SER A 314 -5.48 5.05 21.54
CA SER A 314 -4.27 5.10 22.37
C SER A 314 -4.39 6.02 23.60
N THR A 315 -5.30 6.99 23.60
CA THR A 315 -5.42 7.97 24.69
C THR A 315 -6.86 8.39 24.95
N ALA A 316 -7.17 8.68 26.21
CA ALA A 316 -8.41 9.33 26.64
C ALA A 316 -8.20 10.82 26.98
N ASN A 317 -6.96 11.33 26.86
CA ASN A 317 -6.61 12.68 27.27
C ASN A 317 -7.15 13.72 26.27
N ALA A 318 -8.03 14.60 26.75
CA ALA A 318 -8.70 15.60 25.92
C ALA A 318 -7.75 16.56 25.20
N ARG A 319 -6.65 17.00 25.85
CA ARG A 319 -5.65 17.88 25.22
C ARG A 319 -4.98 17.17 24.04
N THR A 320 -4.56 15.92 24.23
CA THR A 320 -3.95 15.11 23.16
C THR A 320 -4.93 14.87 22.00
N LEU A 321 -6.19 14.54 22.30
CA LEU A 321 -7.25 14.37 21.29
C LEU A 321 -7.53 15.68 20.53
N THR A 322 -7.49 16.82 21.21
CA THR A 322 -7.63 18.15 20.58
C THR A 322 -6.51 18.41 19.57
N GLU A 323 -5.26 18.11 19.94
CA GLU A 323 -4.12 18.28 19.03
C GLU A 323 -4.21 17.37 17.81
N TYR A 324 -4.70 16.13 17.96
CA TYR A 324 -5.01 15.28 16.80
C TYR A 324 -6.09 15.90 15.91
N GLY A 325 -7.16 16.44 16.49
CA GLY A 325 -8.24 17.07 15.74
C GLY A 325 -7.80 18.33 15.00
N LYS A 326 -6.93 19.16 15.60
CA LYS A 326 -6.34 20.33 14.93
C LYS A 326 -5.47 19.94 13.74
N LYS A 327 -4.61 18.92 13.91
CA LYS A 327 -3.76 18.39 12.84
C LYS A 327 -4.60 17.86 11.68
N GLU A 328 -5.62 17.05 12.00
CA GLU A 328 -6.51 16.51 10.97
C GLU A 328 -7.29 17.61 10.25
N ARG A 329 -7.86 18.57 10.98
CA ARG A 329 -8.58 19.70 10.37
C ARG A 329 -7.69 20.51 9.44
N ALA A 330 -6.42 20.72 9.77
CA ALA A 330 -5.48 21.43 8.90
C ALA A 330 -5.30 20.72 7.54
N LYS A 331 -5.37 19.38 7.52
CA LYS A 331 -5.38 18.58 6.27
C LYS A 331 -6.64 18.78 5.41
N HIS A 332 -7.68 19.38 5.98
CA HIS A 332 -8.97 19.51 5.34
C HIS A 332 -9.41 20.97 5.15
N ALA A 333 -8.53 21.95 5.42
CA ALA A 333 -8.92 23.36 5.55
C ALA A 333 -9.17 24.08 4.21
N GLU A 334 -8.39 23.85 3.16
CA GLU A 334 -8.64 24.28 1.77
C GLU A 334 -7.37 23.94 0.99
N GLN A 335 -7.46 23.00 0.06
CA GLN A 335 -6.27 22.37 -0.48
C GLN A 335 -6.35 22.31 -1.99
N LEU A 336 -5.89 23.39 -2.62
CA LEU A 336 -5.47 23.31 -4.01
C LEU A 336 -4.39 22.22 -4.09
N THR A 337 -4.60 21.26 -4.97
CA THR A 337 -3.64 20.22 -5.29
C THR A 337 -3.38 20.25 -6.79
N ILE A 338 -2.14 19.92 -7.16
CA ILE A 338 -1.77 19.66 -8.53
C ILE A 338 -1.61 18.15 -8.62
N PRO A 339 -2.58 17.44 -9.23
CA PRO A 339 -2.63 15.97 -9.15
C PRO A 339 -1.57 15.31 -10.01
N SER A 340 -1.04 15.98 -11.02
CA SER A 340 -0.01 15.45 -11.90
C SER A 340 0.80 16.55 -12.56
N VAL A 341 2.05 16.26 -12.91
CA VAL A 341 2.96 17.15 -13.63
C VAL A 341 3.77 16.35 -14.65
N ALA A 342 3.87 16.86 -15.87
CA ALA A 342 4.83 16.39 -16.87
C ALA A 342 6.10 17.22 -16.76
N ILE A 343 7.25 16.54 -16.73
CA ILE A 343 8.57 17.15 -16.57
C ILE A 343 9.54 16.66 -17.64
N ARG A 344 10.50 17.51 -17.98
CA ARG A 344 11.64 17.16 -18.85
C ARG A 344 12.89 16.92 -18.00
N HIS A 345 13.82 16.14 -18.54
CA HIS A 345 15.15 15.98 -17.98
C HIS A 345 15.82 17.35 -17.81
N HIS A 346 16.37 17.61 -16.62
CA HIS A 346 17.04 18.86 -16.32
C HIS A 346 18.11 18.65 -15.23
N PRO A 347 19.25 19.36 -15.24
CA PRO A 347 20.29 19.22 -14.20
C PRO A 347 19.79 19.42 -12.77
N ASN A 348 18.76 20.26 -12.56
CA ASN A 348 18.16 20.49 -11.24
C ASN A 348 17.20 19.38 -10.77
N ALA A 349 16.75 18.52 -11.68
CA ALA A 349 15.99 17.30 -11.36
C ALA A 349 16.22 16.25 -12.45
N PRO A 350 17.40 15.59 -12.46
CA PRO A 350 17.69 14.57 -13.46
C PRO A 350 16.69 13.42 -13.37
N LEU A 351 16.33 12.80 -14.49
CA LEU A 351 15.42 11.66 -14.48
C LEU A 351 15.97 10.54 -13.58
N GLY A 352 15.11 10.01 -12.70
CA GLY A 352 15.49 8.99 -11.72
C GLY A 352 16.22 9.53 -10.49
N SER A 353 16.35 10.86 -10.34
CA SER A 353 16.94 11.47 -9.13
C SER A 353 15.99 11.49 -7.93
N TRP A 354 14.69 11.26 -8.13
CA TRP A 354 13.67 11.12 -7.08
C TRP A 354 13.25 9.66 -6.90
N ALA A 355 12.60 9.38 -5.76
CA ALA A 355 11.98 8.10 -5.48
C ALA A 355 10.48 8.26 -5.22
N LEU A 356 9.71 7.21 -5.47
CA LEU A 356 8.32 7.15 -5.04
C LEU A 356 8.23 7.32 -3.51
N GLY A 357 7.30 8.15 -3.07
CA GLY A 357 7.16 8.58 -1.68
C GLY A 357 7.92 9.86 -1.32
N ASP A 358 8.88 10.31 -2.14
CA ASP A 358 9.57 11.59 -1.94
C ASP A 358 8.57 12.75 -1.94
N ARG A 359 8.88 13.77 -1.14
CA ARG A 359 8.17 15.04 -1.13
C ARG A 359 9.01 16.05 -1.90
N ILE A 360 8.41 16.67 -2.91
CA ILE A 360 9.03 17.63 -3.81
C ILE A 360 8.29 18.97 -3.73
N LEU A 361 9.01 20.07 -3.87
CA LEU A 361 8.42 21.40 -3.92
C LEU A 361 8.11 21.75 -5.38
N LEU A 362 6.82 21.87 -5.71
CA LEU A 362 6.38 22.28 -7.04
C LEU A 362 6.13 23.80 -7.04
N GLN A 363 6.83 24.50 -7.93
CA GLN A 363 6.76 25.96 -8.09
C GLN A 363 6.15 26.31 -9.44
N VAL A 364 4.89 26.73 -9.44
CA VAL A 364 4.11 26.95 -10.67
C VAL A 364 3.24 28.19 -10.55
N ASP A 365 2.90 28.77 -11.68
CA ASP A 365 1.91 29.84 -11.79
C ASP A 365 0.57 29.25 -12.23
N VAL A 366 -0.47 29.49 -11.43
CA VAL A 366 -1.83 29.02 -11.72
C VAL A 366 -2.68 30.25 -12.07
N PRO A 367 -3.29 30.34 -13.28
CA PRO A 367 -3.88 31.59 -13.79
C PRO A 367 -4.83 32.35 -12.86
N TRP A 368 -5.55 31.64 -11.97
CA TRP A 368 -6.55 32.22 -11.06
C TRP A 368 -6.07 32.36 -9.61
N VAL A 369 -4.92 31.77 -9.28
CA VAL A 369 -4.38 31.71 -7.91
C VAL A 369 -3.05 32.46 -7.81
N GLY A 370 -2.33 32.61 -8.93
CA GLY A 370 -0.99 33.19 -9.01
C GLY A 370 0.10 32.17 -8.76
N GLU A 371 1.28 32.66 -8.40
CA GLU A 371 2.46 31.86 -8.10
C GLU A 371 2.29 31.07 -6.80
N LEU A 372 2.57 29.77 -6.87
CA LEU A 372 2.44 28.85 -5.77
C LEU A 372 3.68 27.99 -5.63
N ALA A 373 4.05 27.75 -4.37
CA ALA A 373 5.08 26.78 -3.99
C ALA A 373 4.45 25.76 -3.04
N ILE A 374 4.13 24.56 -3.53
CA ILE A 374 3.38 23.56 -2.77
C ILE A 374 4.15 22.25 -2.73
N TRP A 375 4.31 21.71 -1.52
CA TRP A 375 4.91 20.40 -1.29
C TRP A 375 3.95 19.28 -1.68
N HIS A 376 4.34 18.53 -2.71
CA HIS A 376 3.64 17.35 -3.15
C HIS A 376 4.47 16.10 -2.88
N ARG A 377 3.79 15.01 -2.56
CA ARG A 377 4.36 13.68 -2.47
C ARG A 377 4.20 12.98 -3.81
N VAL A 378 5.27 12.40 -4.33
CA VAL A 378 5.25 11.58 -5.55
C VAL A 378 4.65 10.23 -5.21
N VAL A 379 3.51 9.88 -5.80
CA VAL A 379 2.81 8.62 -5.55
C VAL A 379 2.86 7.67 -6.73
N SER A 380 3.09 8.19 -7.94
CA SER A 380 3.32 7.36 -9.12
C SER A 380 4.17 8.12 -10.13
N GLU A 381 4.89 7.38 -10.96
CA GLU A 381 5.74 7.92 -12.02
C GLU A 381 5.68 7.06 -13.28
N GLU A 382 5.75 7.73 -14.44
CA GLU A 382 5.97 7.16 -15.76
C GLU A 382 7.20 7.88 -16.34
N ILE A 383 8.34 7.21 -16.41
CA ILE A 383 9.59 7.80 -16.89
C ILE A 383 9.87 7.26 -18.29
N ASP A 384 10.06 8.16 -19.26
CA ASP A 384 10.59 7.86 -20.58
C ASP A 384 12.04 8.32 -20.68
N PRO A 385 13.02 7.42 -20.49
CA PRO A 385 14.42 7.80 -20.60
C PRO A 385 14.84 8.15 -22.03
N ALA A 386 14.16 7.60 -23.05
CA ALA A 386 14.48 7.86 -24.45
C ALA A 386 14.01 9.26 -24.88
N ALA A 387 12.80 9.64 -24.47
CA ALA A 387 12.29 10.99 -24.71
C ALA A 387 12.86 12.04 -23.74
N GLY A 388 13.50 11.61 -22.64
CA GLY A 388 14.00 12.51 -21.62
C GLY A 388 12.86 13.20 -20.86
N THR A 389 11.73 12.53 -20.65
CA THR A 389 10.55 13.07 -19.98
C THR A 389 10.04 12.15 -18.87
N ALA A 390 9.25 12.69 -17.94
CA ALA A 390 8.50 11.89 -16.98
C ALA A 390 7.15 12.53 -16.66
N VAL A 391 6.17 11.72 -16.30
CA VAL A 391 4.90 12.15 -15.72
C VAL A 391 4.88 11.69 -14.27
N LEU A 392 4.66 12.62 -13.34
CA LEU A 392 4.57 12.35 -11.91
C LEU A 392 3.15 12.59 -11.43
N ASN A 393 2.54 11.56 -10.85
CA ASN A 393 1.27 11.71 -10.13
C ASN A 393 1.57 12.06 -8.68
N LEU A 394 0.82 13.04 -8.19
CA LEU A 394 1.13 13.79 -6.99
C LEU A 394 -0.08 13.83 -6.06
N THR A 395 0.22 13.93 -4.77
CA THR A 395 -0.75 14.19 -3.71
C THR A 395 -0.15 15.18 -2.74
N ARG A 396 -0.95 15.95 -2.00
CA ARG A 396 -0.35 16.93 -1.09
C ARG A 396 0.36 16.25 0.07
N SER A 397 1.54 16.77 0.41
CA SER A 397 2.38 16.19 1.46
C SER A 397 1.76 16.30 2.86
N ASP A 398 0.94 17.32 3.12
CA ASP A 398 0.30 17.55 4.41
C ASP A 398 -0.79 16.53 4.74
N PHE A 399 -1.39 15.86 3.74
CA PHE A 399 -2.21 14.68 3.98
C PHE A 399 -1.43 13.58 4.73
N TYR A 400 -0.11 13.52 4.51
CA TYR A 400 0.69 12.39 4.94
C TYR A 400 1.31 12.52 6.36
N GLY A 401 0.92 13.53 7.14
CA GLY A 401 1.37 13.74 8.54
C GLY A 401 0.95 12.68 9.57
#